data_AF-A0A970S482-F1
#
_entry.id   AF-A0A970S482-F1
#
_cell.length_a   1.000
_cell.length_b   1.000
_cell.length_c   1.000
_cell.angle_alpha   90.00
_cell.angle_beta   90.00
_cell.angle_gamma   90.00
#
_symmetry.space_group_name_H-M   'P 1'
#
loop_
_entity.id
_entity.type
_entity.pdbx_description
1 polymer ?
#
loop_
_entity_poly.entity_id
_entity_poly.type
_entity_poly.pdbx_seq_one_letter_code
_entity_poly.pdbx_strand_id
1 'polypeptide(L)'
;MNFVNPPAESPKNVTHKKFFSQVLNHEIGYNIYFPPGYKDYGVKYPVVYHIHGWMGNESSEIWPLEKVYKNRRAITVFINANSSEENYFDALLQIESIMINELIPHIDGQYRTDAARENRMLLGFSMGGNMAFYYAVKHSELFSAVTSYAGTYHHLYHKEYRTVGVAPEKAIELYEEMLRE
;
A
#
# COMPACT_ATOMS: atom_id res chain seq x y z
N MET A 1 17.82 -9.15 -1.07
CA MET A 1 16.47 -8.71 -1.47
C MET A 1 16.60 -7.52 -2.40
N ASN A 2 15.77 -7.39 -3.44
CA ASN A 2 15.80 -6.23 -4.34
C ASN A 2 14.62 -5.31 -4.00
N PHE A 3 14.90 -4.05 -3.70
CA PHE A 3 13.89 -3.03 -3.38
C PHE A 3 13.58 -2.11 -4.57
N VAL A 4 14.23 -2.34 -5.72
CA VAL A 4 14.05 -1.54 -6.94
C VAL A 4 13.92 -2.49 -8.14
N ASN A 5 12.68 -2.67 -8.60
CA ASN A 5 12.28 -3.58 -9.66
C ASN A 5 11.56 -2.79 -10.78
N PRO A 6 12.28 -2.05 -11.63
CA PRO A 6 11.69 -1.35 -12.76
C PRO A 6 11.03 -2.35 -13.73
N PRO A 7 9.86 -2.03 -14.29
CA PRO A 7 9.21 -2.91 -15.25
C PRO A 7 9.96 -2.88 -16.58
N ALA A 8 9.99 -4.02 -17.30
CA ALA A 8 10.54 -4.07 -18.65
C ALA A 8 9.74 -3.17 -19.62
N GLU A 9 8.41 -3.16 -19.47
CA GLU A 9 7.49 -2.28 -20.18
C GLU A 9 6.42 -1.75 -19.23
N SER A 10 6.03 -0.50 -19.42
CA SER A 10 5.03 0.18 -18.58
C SER A 10 3.75 0.47 -19.37
N PRO A 11 2.57 0.36 -18.73
CA PRO A 11 1.33 0.92 -19.24
C PRO A 11 1.47 2.42 -19.54
N LYS A 12 0.60 2.95 -20.40
CA LYS A 12 0.64 4.37 -20.76
C LYS A 12 0.49 5.26 -19.52
N ASN A 13 1.32 6.30 -19.45
CA ASN A 13 1.41 7.26 -18.34
C ASN A 13 1.86 6.67 -17.00
N VAL A 14 2.38 5.44 -16.98
CA VAL A 14 3.09 4.89 -15.83
C VAL A 14 4.58 5.17 -15.98
N THR A 15 5.25 5.58 -14.91
CA THR A 15 6.69 5.81 -14.89
C THR A 15 7.28 5.22 -13.62
N HIS A 16 8.43 4.55 -13.75
CA HIS A 16 9.19 4.06 -12.61
C HIS A 16 10.05 5.17 -12.00
N LYS A 17 10.11 5.18 -10.67
CA LYS A 17 10.85 6.13 -9.84
C LYS A 17 11.38 5.42 -8.61
N LYS A 18 12.17 6.16 -7.84
CA LYS A 18 12.74 5.70 -6.56
C LYS A 18 12.75 6.83 -5.54
N PHE A 19 12.81 6.47 -4.29
CA PHE A 19 13.10 7.36 -3.17
C PHE A 19 13.99 6.64 -2.17
N PHE A 20 14.79 7.41 -1.42
CA PHE A 20 15.63 6.85 -0.38
C PHE A 20 14.83 6.65 0.91
N SER A 21 14.83 5.43 1.44
CA SER A 21 14.25 5.12 2.75
C SER A 21 15.33 5.16 3.82
N GLN A 22 15.10 5.92 4.88
CA GLN A 22 15.95 5.94 6.07
C GLN A 22 15.73 4.65 6.88
N VAL A 23 14.48 4.17 6.94
CA VAL A 23 14.13 2.92 7.63
C VAL A 23 14.90 1.73 7.06
N LEU A 24 15.00 1.60 5.73
CA LEU A 24 15.79 0.53 5.09
C LEU A 24 17.24 0.90 4.80
N ASN A 25 17.62 2.17 4.95
CA ASN A 25 18.89 2.71 4.47
C ASN A 25 19.19 2.30 3.01
N HIS A 26 18.16 2.34 2.16
CA HIS A 26 18.19 1.85 0.78
C HIS A 26 17.20 2.62 -0.11
N GLU A 27 17.47 2.64 -1.41
CA GLU A 27 16.48 3.11 -2.40
C GLU A 27 15.32 2.13 -2.52
N ILE A 28 14.09 2.63 -2.48
CA ILE A 28 12.88 1.87 -2.73
C ILE A 28 12.26 2.34 -4.05
N GLY A 29 11.96 1.40 -4.93
CA GLY A 29 11.31 1.63 -6.20
C GLY A 29 9.80 1.76 -6.06
N TYR A 30 9.21 2.60 -6.92
CA TYR A 30 7.77 2.68 -7.09
C TYR A 30 7.43 3.00 -8.54
N ASN A 31 6.29 2.49 -9.01
CA ASN A 31 5.68 2.96 -10.24
C ASN A 31 4.62 4.01 -9.93
N ILE A 32 4.51 5.05 -10.75
CA ILE A 32 3.51 6.10 -10.59
C ILE A 32 2.75 6.30 -11.90
N TYR A 33 1.43 6.21 -11.83
CA TYR A 33 0.51 6.57 -12.90
C TYR A 33 0.10 8.04 -12.79
N PHE A 34 0.20 8.76 -13.90
CA PHE A 34 -0.33 10.11 -14.02
C PHE A 34 -1.65 10.14 -14.81
N PRO A 35 -2.71 10.76 -14.25
CA PRO A 35 -4.00 10.85 -14.94
C PRO A 35 -3.91 11.73 -16.20
N PRO A 36 -4.82 11.57 -17.17
CA PRO A 36 -4.92 12.49 -18.31
C PRO A 36 -5.08 13.94 -17.82
N GLY A 37 -4.41 14.89 -18.48
CA GLY A 37 -4.39 16.29 -18.06
C GLY A 37 -3.44 16.61 -16.91
N TYR A 38 -2.67 15.63 -16.38
CA TYR A 38 -1.71 15.92 -15.31
C TYR A 38 -0.71 17.02 -15.70
N LYS A 39 -0.33 17.15 -16.98
CA LYS A 39 0.59 18.20 -17.46
C LYS A 39 0.02 19.62 -17.37
N ASP A 40 -1.29 19.76 -17.22
CA ASP A 40 -1.95 21.04 -17.07
C ASP A 40 -1.70 21.58 -15.66
N TYR A 41 -1.36 22.87 -15.56
CA TYR A 41 -1.02 23.50 -14.31
C TYR A 41 -2.25 23.86 -13.47
N GLY A 42 -2.07 23.99 -12.15
CA GLY A 42 -3.09 24.50 -11.23
C GLY A 42 -4.06 23.46 -10.66
N VAL A 43 -3.97 22.20 -11.06
CA VAL A 43 -4.82 21.11 -10.54
C VAL A 43 -4.01 20.18 -9.65
N LYS A 44 -4.53 19.95 -8.43
CA LYS A 44 -4.09 18.90 -7.52
C LYS A 44 -4.96 17.65 -7.69
N TYR A 45 -4.37 16.47 -7.45
CA TYR A 45 -5.01 15.20 -7.73
C TYR A 45 -5.09 14.33 -6.46
N PRO A 46 -6.22 13.61 -6.27
CA PRO A 46 -6.28 12.51 -5.31
C PRO A 46 -5.20 11.46 -5.58
N VAL A 47 -4.81 10.73 -4.54
CA VAL A 47 -3.76 9.71 -4.60
C VAL A 47 -4.29 8.37 -4.12
N VAL A 48 -4.06 7.34 -4.92
CA VAL A 48 -4.29 5.93 -4.58
C VAL A 48 -2.94 5.25 -4.40
N TYR A 49 -2.71 4.64 -3.24
CA TYR A 49 -1.51 3.86 -2.97
C TYR A 49 -1.84 2.36 -3.07
N HIS A 50 -1.13 1.66 -3.94
CA HIS A 50 -1.24 0.22 -4.16
C HIS A 50 -0.12 -0.54 -3.44
N ILE A 51 -0.48 -1.53 -2.63
CA ILE A 51 0.44 -2.46 -1.97
C ILE A 51 0.29 -3.86 -2.59
N HIS A 52 1.40 -4.43 -3.08
CA HIS A 52 1.43 -5.72 -3.76
C HIS A 52 1.26 -6.92 -2.81
N GLY A 53 1.01 -8.10 -3.39
CA GLY A 53 0.96 -9.36 -2.65
C GLY A 53 2.34 -9.85 -2.19
N TRP A 54 2.37 -10.90 -1.37
CA TRP A 54 3.61 -11.57 -0.98
C TRP A 54 4.41 -12.01 -2.22
N MET A 55 5.74 -11.85 -2.20
CA MET A 55 6.66 -12.06 -3.33
C MET A 55 6.49 -11.11 -4.53
N GLY A 56 5.61 -10.11 -4.42
CA GLY A 56 5.46 -9.04 -5.41
C GLY A 56 6.55 -7.97 -5.30
N ASN A 57 6.41 -6.95 -6.15
CA ASN A 57 7.19 -5.71 -6.11
C ASN A 57 6.37 -4.58 -6.75
N GLU A 58 6.95 -3.39 -6.92
CA GLU A 58 6.25 -2.23 -7.47
C GLU A 58 5.71 -2.42 -8.90
N SER A 59 6.18 -3.43 -9.62
CA SER A 59 5.83 -3.70 -11.02
C SER A 59 4.85 -4.86 -11.19
N SER A 60 4.54 -5.61 -10.13
CA SER A 60 3.73 -6.83 -10.19
C SER A 60 2.30 -6.60 -10.68
N GLU A 61 1.63 -5.55 -10.20
CA GLU A 61 0.20 -5.31 -10.47
C GLU A 61 -0.08 -4.11 -11.40
N ILE A 62 0.94 -3.48 -11.99
CA ILE A 62 0.73 -2.34 -12.91
C ILE A 62 -0.09 -2.71 -14.15
N TRP A 63 0.10 -3.91 -14.70
CA TRP A 63 -0.68 -4.42 -15.84
C TRP A 63 -2.02 -5.03 -15.40
N PRO A 64 -2.07 -5.94 -14.41
CA PRO A 64 -3.33 -6.48 -13.90
C PRO A 64 -4.36 -5.43 -13.51
N LEU A 65 -3.92 -4.30 -12.95
CA LEU A 65 -4.81 -3.23 -12.47
C LEU A 65 -5.00 -2.08 -13.47
N GLU A 66 -4.48 -2.16 -14.69
CA GLU A 66 -4.57 -1.06 -15.67
C GLU A 66 -6.01 -0.57 -15.87
N LYS A 67 -6.98 -1.49 -15.95
CA LYS A 67 -8.40 -1.15 -16.11
C LYS A 67 -9.02 -0.46 -14.89
N VAL A 68 -8.38 -0.58 -13.73
CA VAL A 68 -8.84 0.03 -12.47
C VAL A 68 -8.42 1.50 -12.42
N TYR A 69 -7.13 1.78 -12.65
CA TYR A 69 -6.58 3.13 -12.51
C TYR A 69 -6.62 3.95 -13.80
N LYS A 70 -6.61 3.34 -14.99
CA LYS A 70 -6.57 4.15 -16.22
C LYS A 70 -7.80 5.03 -16.36
N ASN A 71 -7.58 6.24 -16.84
CA ASN A 71 -8.61 7.27 -17.04
C ASN A 71 -9.32 7.71 -15.75
N ARG A 72 -8.84 7.31 -14.57
CA ARG A 72 -9.27 7.90 -13.30
C ARG A 72 -8.55 9.21 -13.09
N ARG A 73 -9.24 10.20 -12.52
CA ARG A 73 -8.65 11.50 -12.17
C ARG A 73 -7.91 11.43 -10.82
N ALA A 74 -6.99 10.48 -10.72
CA ALA A 74 -6.18 10.25 -9.53
C ALA A 74 -4.77 9.81 -9.94
N ILE A 75 -3.76 10.21 -9.16
CA ILE A 75 -2.43 9.62 -9.21
C ILE A 75 -2.53 8.23 -8.58
N THR A 76 -1.86 7.23 -9.15
CA THR A 76 -1.78 5.89 -8.55
C THR A 76 -0.32 5.50 -8.35
N VAL A 77 0.06 5.19 -7.12
CA VAL A 77 1.42 4.85 -6.72
C VAL A 77 1.47 3.37 -6.37
N PHE A 78 2.34 2.61 -7.02
CA PHE A 78 2.62 1.20 -6.73
C PHE A 78 3.97 1.13 -6.04
N ILE A 79 4.00 0.82 -4.75
CA ILE A 79 5.22 0.77 -3.95
C ILE A 79 5.84 -0.62 -3.97
N ASN A 80 7.17 -0.72 -3.89
CA ASN A 80 7.83 -1.95 -3.49
C ASN A 80 7.72 -2.09 -1.97
N ALA A 81 6.77 -2.91 -1.53
CA ALA A 81 6.45 -3.20 -0.14
C ALA A 81 7.11 -4.51 0.31
N ASN A 82 8.41 -4.68 0.01
CA ASN A 82 9.22 -5.76 0.57
C ASN A 82 9.97 -5.26 1.81
N SER A 83 10.32 -6.18 2.71
CA SER A 83 10.97 -5.87 3.99
C SER A 83 12.26 -6.67 4.17
N SER A 84 13.27 -6.07 4.80
CA SER A 84 14.48 -6.78 5.20
C SER A 84 14.30 -7.71 6.41
N GLU A 85 13.14 -7.66 7.07
CA GLU A 85 12.88 -8.44 8.28
C GLU A 85 12.49 -9.88 7.96
N GLU A 86 13.02 -10.83 8.74
CA GLU A 86 12.68 -12.25 8.62
C GLU A 86 11.35 -12.59 9.31
N ASN A 87 11.02 -11.87 10.39
CA ASN A 87 9.76 -12.02 11.09
C ASN A 87 8.64 -11.28 10.35
N TYR A 88 7.51 -11.94 10.17
CA TYR A 88 6.36 -11.38 9.46
C TYR A 88 5.82 -10.09 10.12
N PHE A 89 5.69 -10.04 11.45
CA PHE A 89 5.17 -8.87 12.14
C PHE A 89 6.12 -7.68 12.05
N ASP A 90 7.43 -7.91 12.25
CA ASP A 90 8.44 -6.86 12.11
C ASP A 90 8.48 -6.33 10.66
N ALA A 91 8.30 -7.22 9.68
CA ALA A 91 8.18 -6.84 8.27
C ALA A 91 6.98 -5.91 8.02
N LEU A 92 5.82 -6.21 8.60
CA LEU A 92 4.64 -5.35 8.49
C LEU A 92 4.89 -3.98 9.11
N LEU A 93 5.49 -3.92 10.31
CA LEU A 93 5.80 -2.64 10.99
C LEU A 93 6.83 -1.81 10.22
N GLN A 94 7.84 -2.46 9.65
CA GLN A 94 8.85 -1.78 8.83
C GLN A 94 8.20 -1.15 7.59
N ILE A 95 7.37 -1.90 6.87
CA ILE A 95 6.69 -1.38 5.67
C ILE A 95 5.66 -0.31 6.03
N GLU A 96 4.98 -0.43 7.18
CA GLU A 96 4.09 0.60 7.71
C GLU A 96 4.84 1.92 7.90
N SER A 97 5.99 1.87 8.58
CA SER A 97 6.81 3.06 8.82
C SER A 97 7.26 3.72 7.52
N ILE A 98 7.72 2.93 6.54
CA ILE A 98 8.11 3.42 5.21
C ILE A 98 6.92 4.07 4.50
N MET A 99 5.76 3.40 4.48
CA MET A 99 4.57 3.91 3.79
C MET A 99 4.10 5.24 4.37
N ILE A 100 3.94 5.29 5.69
CA ILE A 100 3.32 6.42 6.38
C ILE A 100 4.29 7.58 6.56
N ASN A 101 5.53 7.31 6.98
CA ASN A 101 6.47 8.35 7.39
C ASN A 101 7.41 8.80 6.27
N GLU A 102 7.57 8.00 5.20
CA GLU A 102 8.53 8.32 4.13
C GLU A 102 7.86 8.47 2.76
N LEU A 103 7.13 7.45 2.30
CA LEU A 103 6.55 7.46 0.95
C LEU A 103 5.48 8.54 0.80
N ILE A 104 4.51 8.63 1.72
CA ILE A 104 3.44 9.63 1.61
C ILE A 104 4.01 11.06 1.57
N PRO A 105 4.88 11.48 2.51
CA PRO A 105 5.53 12.79 2.44
C PRO A 105 6.35 13.00 1.16
N HIS A 106 7.07 11.97 0.70
CA HIS A 106 7.82 12.03 -0.56
C HIS A 106 6.91 12.30 -1.77
N ILE A 107 5.79 11.57 -1.87
CA ILE A 107 4.84 11.74 -2.97
C ILE A 107 4.16 13.12 -2.91
N ASP A 108 3.73 13.56 -1.73
CA ASP A 108 3.08 14.87 -1.55
C ASP A 108 4.05 16.05 -1.78
N GLY A 109 5.34 15.87 -1.51
CA GLY A 109 6.37 16.88 -1.76
C GLY A 109 6.86 16.97 -3.21
N GLN A 110 6.74 15.90 -3.99
CA GLN A 110 7.26 15.82 -5.36
C GLN A 110 6.19 15.98 -6.44
N TYR A 111 4.92 15.69 -6.13
CA TYR A 111 3.84 15.65 -7.11
C TYR A 111 2.68 16.58 -6.71
N ARG A 112 1.81 16.92 -7.67
CA ARG A 112 0.63 17.76 -7.44
C ARG A 112 -0.50 16.96 -6.81
N THR A 113 -0.31 16.55 -5.56
CA THR A 113 -1.31 15.80 -4.81
C THR A 113 -2.25 16.75 -4.06
N ASP A 114 -3.48 16.29 -3.83
CA ASP A 114 -4.36 16.81 -2.80
C ASP A 114 -4.18 15.95 -1.55
N ALA A 115 -3.47 16.49 -0.56
CA ALA A 115 -3.03 15.75 0.62
C ALA A 115 -4.12 15.55 1.69
N ALA A 116 -5.33 16.06 1.47
CA ALA A 116 -6.46 15.84 2.37
C ALA A 116 -6.85 14.36 2.41
N ARG A 117 -7.27 13.86 3.58
CA ARG A 117 -7.62 12.44 3.76
C ARG A 117 -8.74 11.99 2.82
N GLU A 118 -9.68 12.87 2.51
CA GLU A 118 -10.79 12.66 1.58
C GLU A 118 -10.31 12.35 0.15
N ASN A 119 -9.06 12.69 -0.15
CA ASN A 119 -8.42 12.52 -1.44
C ASN A 119 -7.30 11.46 -1.41
N ARG A 120 -7.15 10.72 -0.30
CA ARG A 120 -6.16 9.65 -0.17
C ARG A 120 -6.81 8.30 0.07
N MET A 121 -6.41 7.31 -0.74
CA MET A 121 -6.98 5.97 -0.72
C MET A 121 -5.90 4.89 -0.72
N LEU A 122 -6.21 3.76 -0.09
CA LEU A 122 -5.38 2.56 -0.11
C LEU A 122 -6.02 1.48 -0.97
N LEU A 123 -5.19 0.75 -1.72
CA LEU A 123 -5.56 -0.45 -2.45
C LEU A 123 -4.50 -1.51 -2.20
N GLY A 124 -4.88 -2.78 -2.08
CA GLY A 124 -3.87 -3.83 -2.00
C GLY A 124 -4.40 -5.22 -2.25
N PHE A 125 -3.49 -6.12 -2.61
CA PHE A 125 -3.78 -7.52 -2.91
C PHE A 125 -3.12 -8.47 -1.91
N SER A 126 -3.83 -9.49 -1.42
CA SER A 126 -3.27 -10.55 -0.57
C SER A 126 -2.61 -9.99 0.70
N MET A 127 -1.28 -10.12 0.85
CA MET A 127 -0.51 -9.43 1.89
C MET A 127 -0.79 -7.92 1.89
N GLY A 128 -0.66 -7.26 0.73
CA GLY A 128 -0.96 -5.84 0.60
C GLY A 128 -2.42 -5.49 0.85
N GLY A 129 -3.35 -6.43 0.63
CA GLY A 129 -4.76 -6.25 0.97
C GLY A 129 -4.99 -6.20 2.48
N ASN A 130 -4.30 -7.06 3.24
CA ASN A 130 -4.30 -7.00 4.70
C ASN A 130 -3.71 -5.67 5.20
N MET A 131 -2.54 -5.28 4.68
CA MET A 131 -1.86 -4.04 5.04
C MET A 131 -2.70 -2.80 4.72
N ALA A 132 -3.28 -2.74 3.52
CA ALA A 132 -4.14 -1.65 3.11
C ALA A 132 -5.31 -1.45 4.10
N PHE A 133 -5.99 -2.54 4.48
CA PHE A 133 -7.07 -2.48 5.47
C PHE A 133 -6.57 -2.01 6.83
N TYR A 134 -5.50 -2.62 7.35
CA TYR A 134 -4.94 -2.29 8.65
C TYR A 134 -4.49 -0.82 8.72
N TYR A 135 -3.78 -0.32 7.71
CA TYR A 135 -3.32 1.07 7.67
C TYR A 135 -4.48 2.06 7.56
N ALA A 136 -5.53 1.73 6.81
CA ALA A 136 -6.70 2.60 6.71
C ALA A 136 -7.46 2.75 8.05
N VAL A 137 -7.50 1.67 8.86
CA VAL A 137 -8.13 1.70 10.20
C VAL A 137 -7.22 2.41 11.20
N LYS A 138 -5.94 2.04 11.25
CA LYS A 138 -4.96 2.58 12.22
C LYS A 138 -4.64 4.06 11.99
N HIS A 139 -4.57 4.47 10.72
CA HIS A 139 -4.25 5.84 10.30
C HIS A 139 -5.45 6.49 9.60
N SER A 140 -6.63 6.41 10.22
CA SER A 140 -7.90 6.91 9.66
C SER A 140 -7.93 8.43 9.40
N GLU A 141 -7.00 9.16 10.02
CA GLU A 141 -6.73 10.57 9.76
C GLU A 141 -6.02 10.82 8.42
N LEU A 142 -5.38 9.80 7.83
CA LEU A 142 -4.67 9.90 6.55
C LEU A 142 -5.49 9.42 5.36
N PHE A 143 -6.44 8.50 5.57
CA PHE A 143 -7.17 7.81 4.49
C PHE A 143 -8.67 7.91 4.65
N SER A 144 -9.39 8.05 3.54
CA SER A 144 -10.86 8.07 3.52
C SER A 144 -11.51 6.84 2.87
N ALA A 145 -10.72 6.07 2.11
CA ALA A 145 -11.21 4.86 1.47
C ALA A 145 -10.10 3.80 1.38
N VAL A 146 -10.54 2.54 1.41
CA VAL A 146 -9.68 1.38 1.24
C VAL A 146 -10.35 0.32 0.37
N THR A 147 -9.57 -0.30 -0.51
CA THR A 147 -9.95 -1.53 -1.22
C THR A 147 -8.97 -2.63 -0.83
N SER A 148 -9.44 -3.60 -0.04
CA SER A 148 -8.69 -4.80 0.28
C SER A 148 -9.11 -5.97 -0.62
N TYR A 149 -8.23 -6.36 -1.54
CA TYR A 149 -8.50 -7.45 -2.46
C TYR A 149 -7.83 -8.74 -1.97
N ALA A 150 -8.64 -9.77 -1.69
CA ALA A 150 -8.20 -11.06 -1.19
C ALA A 150 -7.24 -10.98 0.03
N GLY A 151 -7.47 -10.03 0.94
CA GLY A 151 -6.59 -9.74 2.07
C GLY A 151 -6.28 -10.96 2.94
N THR A 152 -5.00 -11.19 3.25
CA THR A 152 -4.56 -12.30 4.12
C THR A 152 -4.63 -11.93 5.60
N TYR A 153 -5.81 -12.03 6.20
CA TYR A 153 -6.00 -11.74 7.64
C TYR A 153 -5.56 -12.89 8.56
N HIS A 154 -5.25 -14.05 7.98
CA HIS A 154 -4.95 -15.27 8.71
C HIS A 154 -3.56 -15.29 9.37
N HIS A 155 -2.64 -14.38 9.02
CA HIS A 155 -1.31 -14.31 9.64
C HIS A 155 -1.31 -13.57 10.99
N LEU A 156 -2.36 -12.78 11.25
CA LEU A 156 -2.65 -12.25 12.57
C LEU A 156 -3.22 -13.33 13.50
N TYR A 157 -3.55 -14.51 12.97
CA TYR A 157 -3.90 -15.66 13.80
C TYR A 157 -2.64 -16.30 14.37
N HIS A 158 -2.53 -16.20 15.68
CA HIS A 158 -1.62 -17.00 16.48
C HIS A 158 -1.69 -18.47 16.05
N LYS A 159 -0.55 -19.17 16.02
CA LYS A 159 -0.42 -20.59 15.60
C LYS A 159 -1.39 -21.57 16.30
N GLU A 160 -1.98 -21.15 17.42
CA GLU A 160 -2.91 -21.96 18.21
C GLU A 160 -4.39 -21.76 17.85
N TYR A 161 -4.75 -20.66 17.18
CA TYR A 161 -6.16 -20.30 16.96
C TYR A 161 -6.61 -20.57 15.52
N ARG A 162 -7.20 -21.77 15.34
CA ARG A 162 -7.90 -22.22 14.15
C ARG A 162 -9.28 -21.56 14.05
N THR A 163 -9.36 -20.35 13.53
CA THR A 163 -10.65 -19.62 13.42
C THR A 163 -11.42 -19.85 12.14
N VAL A 164 -10.91 -20.69 11.25
CA VAL A 164 -11.76 -21.28 10.23
C VAL A 164 -12.75 -22.22 10.93
N GLY A 165 -13.98 -21.76 11.13
CA GLY A 165 -15.08 -22.52 11.75
C GLY A 165 -15.45 -22.16 13.19
N VAL A 166 -14.98 -21.02 13.73
CA VAL A 166 -15.30 -20.59 15.11
C VAL A 166 -16.49 -19.61 15.11
N ALA A 167 -17.31 -19.67 16.15
CA ALA A 167 -18.49 -18.80 16.30
C ALA A 167 -18.08 -17.31 16.38
N PRO A 168 -18.86 -16.38 15.77
CA PRO A 168 -18.51 -14.97 15.67
C PRO A 168 -18.17 -14.29 17.01
N GLU A 169 -18.84 -14.69 18.09
CA GLU A 169 -18.68 -14.10 19.42
C GLU A 169 -17.28 -14.39 19.97
N LYS A 170 -16.75 -15.60 19.72
CA LYS A 170 -15.41 -15.99 20.16
C LYS A 170 -14.34 -15.35 19.28
N ALA A 171 -14.63 -15.10 18.00
CA ALA A 171 -13.73 -14.35 17.13
C ALA A 171 -13.61 -12.88 17.58
N ILE A 172 -14.70 -12.26 18.04
CA ILE A 172 -14.71 -10.89 18.57
C ILE A 172 -13.89 -10.80 19.87
N GLU A 173 -14.10 -11.71 20.82
CA GLU A 173 -13.35 -11.77 22.08
C GLU A 173 -11.83 -11.88 21.83
N LEU A 174 -11.42 -12.79 20.95
CA LEU A 174 -10.00 -12.97 20.58
C LEU A 174 -9.41 -11.73 19.92
N TYR A 175 -10.19 -11.02 19.10
CA TYR A 175 -9.75 -9.79 18.45
C TYR A 175 -9.60 -8.63 19.45
N GLU A 176 -10.51 -8.52 20.43
CA GLU A 176 -10.41 -7.52 21.49
C GLU A 176 -9.22 -7.74 22.43
N GLU A 177 -8.84 -8.99 22.67
CA GLU A 177 -7.63 -9.34 23.44
C GLU A 177 -6.36 -8.95 22.70
N MET A 178 -6.29 -9.22 21.39
CA MET A 178 -5.13 -8.88 20.55
C MET A 178 -4.83 -7.38 20.46
N LEU A 179 -5.83 -6.52 20.68
CA LEU A 179 -5.68 -5.06 20.64
C LEU A 179 -5.20 -4.46 21.98
N ARG A 180 -5.07 -5.27 23.02
CA ARG A 180 -4.70 -4.82 24.38
C ARG A 180 -3.22 -5.03 24.73
N GLU A 181 -2.46 -5.72 23.89
CA GLU A 181 -1.00 -5.89 23.99
C GLU A 181 -0.26 -4.95 23.01
#